data_AF-A0A9E8D8A6-F1
#
_entry.id   AF-A0A9E8D8A6-F1
#
_cell.length_a   1.000
_cell.length_b   1.000
_cell.length_c   1.000
_cell.angle_alpha   90.00
_cell.angle_beta   90.00
_cell.angle_gamma   90.00
#
_symmetry.space_group_name_H-M   'P 1'
#
loop_
_entity.id
_entity.type
_entity.pdbx_description
1 polymer ?
#
loop_
_entity_poly.entity_id
_entity_poly.type
_entity_poly.pdbx_seq_one_letter_code
_entity_poly.pdbx_strand_id
1 'polypeptide(L)'
;MPEANTPILVHIGSIRDESLHIMQTAALPTFIATLENAAGKVETLKRNVPKLFVAEHPITPQGDDAVLYEYSLSEFNSLTPVSGLKKLYPGLVEKHHRTVETHTLEAALKAHKLNAAPIAQLIIEQPESAQALVQALEAKGQLHSLTKLWVRTSPESLYTGMPKQSELIVTCEQLGFEIVNTQADDPDFVLVELKRNPLYSEYKQLQEKVTKLNQREKEQTAANEKAQAEITQLKQAHEKLEKQHAEQLKKARDEHAAAKEKAQAETNQLKQEREKLTKQQETLREQLREQRQSNETLETEMQATQERQTKLAIELERAEAQLDLIKDLLLKDKLLQR
;
A
#
# COMPACT_ATOMS: atom_id res chain seq x y z
N MET A 1 50.98 -10.08 -0.41
CA MET A 1 49.71 -9.39 -0.81
C MET A 1 49.52 -8.22 0.16
N PRO A 2 48.97 -7.05 -0.24
CA PRO A 2 48.64 -6.05 0.77
C PRO A 2 47.59 -6.64 1.73
N GLU A 3 47.61 -6.24 3.00
CA GLU A 3 46.58 -6.66 3.94
C GLU A 3 45.23 -6.14 3.43
N ALA A 4 44.17 -6.95 3.56
CA ALA A 4 42.82 -6.47 3.29
C ALA A 4 42.60 -5.21 4.13
N ASN A 5 42.20 -4.10 3.48
CA ASN A 5 42.04 -2.76 4.05
C ASN A 5 43.27 -1.84 4.11
N THR A 6 44.45 -2.20 3.57
CA THR A 6 45.53 -1.20 3.44
C THR A 6 45.09 -0.11 2.44
N PRO A 7 45.07 1.19 2.83
CA PRO A 7 44.73 2.27 1.91
C PRO A 7 45.75 2.38 0.78
N ILE A 8 45.28 2.71 -0.42
CA ILE A 8 46.12 2.84 -1.61
C ILE A 8 46.03 4.23 -2.24
N LEU A 9 47.07 4.58 -2.97
CA LEU A 9 47.06 5.68 -3.94
C LEU A 9 46.77 5.12 -5.33
N VAL A 10 45.85 5.74 -6.06
CA VAL A 10 45.54 5.42 -7.45
C VAL A 10 45.98 6.58 -8.34
N HIS A 11 46.71 6.30 -9.42
CA HIS A 11 47.10 7.27 -10.44
C HIS A 11 46.55 6.83 -11.81
N ILE A 12 45.86 7.74 -12.50
CA ILE A 12 45.25 7.50 -13.81
C ILE A 12 45.76 8.58 -14.77
N GLY A 13 46.49 8.20 -15.82
CA GLY A 13 46.98 9.10 -16.87
C GLY A 13 48.49 9.14 -17.04
N SER A 14 48.98 10.17 -17.72
CA SER A 14 50.41 10.42 -17.95
C SER A 14 51.13 10.74 -16.64
N ILE A 15 52.35 10.24 -16.45
CA ILE A 15 53.10 10.48 -15.20
C ILE A 15 53.93 11.75 -15.38
N ARG A 16 53.46 12.89 -14.88
CA ARG A 16 54.20 14.17 -14.91
C ARG A 16 55.10 14.29 -13.67
N ASP A 17 55.97 15.29 -13.63
CA ASP A 17 56.94 15.43 -12.53
C ASP A 17 56.25 15.74 -11.20
N GLU A 18 55.16 16.50 -11.22
CA GLU A 18 54.37 16.84 -10.04
C GLU A 18 53.64 15.61 -9.48
N SER A 19 52.98 14.83 -10.35
CA SER A 19 52.32 13.57 -9.95
C SER A 19 53.32 12.51 -9.51
N LEU A 20 54.50 12.44 -10.15
CA LEU A 20 55.61 11.59 -9.73
C LEU A 20 56.04 11.92 -8.29
N HIS A 21 56.22 13.21 -7.98
CA HIS A 21 56.60 13.68 -6.66
C HIS A 21 55.55 13.34 -5.59
N ILE A 22 54.26 13.56 -5.91
CA ILE A 22 53.16 13.18 -5.01
C ILE A 22 53.18 11.68 -4.71
N MET A 23 53.32 10.84 -5.74
CA MET A 23 53.36 9.38 -5.56
C MET A 23 54.55 8.91 -4.70
N GLN A 24 55.71 9.55 -4.82
CA GLN A 24 56.90 9.21 -4.04
C GLN A 24 56.79 9.62 -2.57
N THR A 25 56.09 10.74 -2.30
CA THR A 25 55.95 11.29 -0.94
C THR A 25 54.75 10.75 -0.17
N ALA A 26 53.75 10.17 -0.87
CA ALA A 26 52.52 9.66 -0.25
C ALA A 26 52.74 8.49 0.72
N ALA A 27 53.84 7.74 0.58
CA ALA A 27 54.16 6.55 1.39
C ALA A 27 53.03 5.49 1.44
N LEU A 28 52.23 5.39 0.38
CA LEU A 28 51.17 4.39 0.22
C LEU A 28 51.56 3.35 -0.84
N PRO A 29 50.99 2.12 -0.80
CA PRO A 29 50.95 1.27 -1.97
C PRO A 29 50.25 2.01 -3.12
N THR A 30 50.85 1.97 -4.30
CA THR A 30 50.43 2.77 -5.45
C THR A 30 50.01 1.87 -6.60
N PHE A 31 48.82 2.14 -7.15
CA PHE A 31 48.31 1.56 -8.37
C PHE A 31 48.34 2.62 -9.48
N ILE A 32 48.93 2.28 -10.63
CA ILE A 32 49.08 3.20 -11.77
C ILE A 32 48.43 2.59 -13.00
N ALA A 33 47.62 3.38 -13.69
CA ALA A 33 47.23 3.14 -15.06
C ALA A 33 47.65 4.35 -15.91
N THR A 34 48.41 4.12 -16.97
CA THR A 34 48.97 5.20 -17.80
C THR A 34 48.76 4.95 -19.28
N LEU A 35 48.60 6.02 -20.06
CA LEU A 35 48.43 5.98 -21.52
C LEU A 35 49.78 5.94 -22.27
N GLU A 36 50.88 6.22 -21.58
CA GLU A 36 52.21 6.33 -22.18
C GLU A 36 53.11 5.12 -21.88
N ASN A 37 54.06 4.86 -22.78
CA ASN A 37 55.15 3.93 -22.48
C ASN A 37 56.15 4.59 -21.51
N ALA A 38 55.80 4.61 -20.22
CA ALA A 38 56.54 5.28 -19.16
C ALA A 38 57.58 4.38 -18.46
N ALA A 39 58.22 3.44 -19.17
CA ALA A 39 59.12 2.45 -18.56
C ALA A 39 60.15 3.07 -17.60
N GLY A 40 60.81 4.17 -17.99
CA GLY A 40 61.77 4.86 -17.13
C GLY A 40 61.19 5.45 -15.84
N LYS A 41 60.00 6.08 -15.92
CA LYS A 41 59.30 6.66 -14.75
C LYS A 41 58.75 5.56 -13.84
N VAL A 42 58.21 4.49 -14.42
CA VAL A 42 57.74 3.31 -13.68
C VAL A 42 58.89 2.63 -12.94
N GLU A 43 60.05 2.44 -13.57
CA GLU A 43 61.24 1.90 -12.88
C GLU A 43 61.72 2.80 -11.74
N THR A 44 61.59 4.12 -11.91
CA THR A 44 61.89 5.07 -10.83
C THR A 44 60.89 4.94 -9.67
N LEU A 45 59.61 4.76 -9.96
CA LEU A 45 58.58 4.54 -8.94
C LEU A 45 58.79 3.22 -8.20
N LYS A 46 59.11 2.12 -8.90
CA LYS A 46 59.38 0.81 -8.28
C LYS A 46 60.46 0.88 -7.19
N ARG A 47 61.44 1.78 -7.32
CA ARG A 47 62.51 1.97 -6.34
C ARG A 47 62.11 2.82 -5.14
N ASN A 48 61.12 3.69 -5.28
CA ASN A 48 60.83 4.77 -4.32
C ASN A 48 59.47 4.64 -3.63
N VAL A 49 58.54 3.82 -4.14
CA VAL A 49 57.23 3.60 -3.51
C VAL A 49 57.19 2.25 -2.78
N PRO A 50 56.50 2.12 -1.64
CA PRO A 50 56.48 0.89 -0.84
C PRO A 50 56.06 -0.35 -1.63
N LYS A 51 55.09 -0.18 -2.53
CA LYS A 51 54.60 -1.23 -3.41
C LYS A 51 53.94 -0.63 -4.63
N LEU A 52 54.31 -1.10 -5.82
CA LEU A 52 53.77 -0.61 -7.08
C LEU A 52 52.97 -1.69 -7.81
N PHE A 53 51.81 -1.31 -8.33
CA PHE A 53 51.00 -2.08 -9.25
C PHE A 53 50.80 -1.24 -10.52
N VAL A 54 50.91 -1.88 -11.68
CA VAL A 54 50.78 -1.20 -12.97
C VAL A 54 49.71 -1.94 -13.76
N ALA A 55 48.67 -1.21 -14.17
CA ALA A 55 47.61 -1.72 -15.02
C ALA A 55 48.12 -1.97 -16.43
N GLU A 56 47.59 -3.00 -17.08
CA GLU A 56 47.89 -3.32 -18.47
C GLU A 56 47.10 -2.43 -19.46
N HIS A 57 45.98 -1.88 -19.00
CA HIS A 57 45.03 -1.13 -19.83
C HIS A 57 44.73 0.27 -19.26
N PRO A 58 44.44 1.26 -20.13
CA PRO A 58 43.90 2.55 -19.72
C PRO A 58 42.61 2.43 -18.91
N ILE A 59 42.33 3.44 -18.08
CA ILE A 59 41.12 3.47 -17.25
C ILE A 59 40.11 4.44 -17.84
N THR A 60 38.89 3.95 -18.06
CA THR A 60 37.74 4.76 -18.47
C THR A 60 36.56 4.51 -17.53
N PRO A 61 35.53 5.38 -17.55
CA PRO A 61 34.35 5.17 -16.73
C PRO A 61 33.60 3.86 -17.07
N GLN A 62 33.56 3.46 -18.34
CA GLN A 62 32.79 2.32 -18.84
C GLN A 62 33.62 1.04 -19.00
N GLY A 63 34.91 1.14 -19.35
CA GLY A 63 35.79 -0.01 -19.58
C GLY A 63 35.51 -0.73 -20.90
N ASP A 64 35.28 0.02 -21.98
CA ASP A 64 35.07 -0.49 -23.34
C ASP A 64 36.31 -0.21 -24.23
N ASP A 65 36.27 -0.65 -25.49
CA ASP A 65 37.26 -0.24 -26.49
C ASP A 65 37.20 1.28 -26.73
N ALA A 66 38.36 1.94 -26.75
CA ALA A 66 38.49 3.36 -27.04
C ALA A 66 39.57 3.62 -28.09
N VAL A 67 39.51 4.78 -28.76
CA VAL A 67 40.57 5.22 -29.68
C VAL A 67 41.59 6.01 -28.89
N LEU A 68 42.83 5.52 -28.84
CA LEU A 68 43.97 6.26 -28.31
C LEU A 68 44.56 7.15 -29.40
N TYR A 69 44.56 8.46 -29.15
CA TYR A 69 45.18 9.48 -29.99
C TYR A 69 46.61 9.72 -29.49
N GLU A 70 47.62 9.33 -30.28
CA GLU A 70 49.04 9.48 -29.94
C GLU A 70 49.62 10.72 -30.61
N TYR A 71 50.30 11.57 -29.86
CA TYR A 71 50.87 12.84 -30.34
C TYR A 71 52.40 12.87 -30.28
N SER A 72 53.00 13.94 -30.81
CA SER A 72 54.46 14.13 -30.84
C SER A 72 55.08 14.10 -29.44
N LEU A 73 54.35 14.61 -28.45
CA LEU A 73 54.66 14.58 -27.02
C LEU A 73 53.72 13.57 -26.32
N SER A 74 54.27 12.54 -25.68
CA SER A 74 53.48 11.43 -25.10
C SER A 74 52.57 11.87 -23.95
N GLU A 75 52.94 12.94 -23.25
CA GLU A 75 52.16 13.51 -22.16
C GLU A 75 50.81 14.12 -22.61
N PHE A 76 50.63 14.32 -23.92
CA PHE A 76 49.38 14.77 -24.54
C PHE A 76 48.60 13.64 -25.22
N ASN A 77 49.05 12.39 -25.10
CA ASN A 77 48.25 11.24 -25.52
C ASN A 77 46.91 11.23 -24.77
N SER A 78 45.83 10.95 -25.49
CA SER A 78 44.48 11.08 -24.95
C SER A 78 43.53 10.09 -25.60
N LEU A 79 42.44 9.77 -24.90
CA LEU A 79 41.34 8.94 -25.42
C LEU A 79 40.32 9.78 -26.21
N THR A 80 40.53 11.09 -26.31
CA THR A 80 39.73 11.98 -27.17
C THR A 80 40.63 12.89 -28.00
N PRO A 81 40.16 13.35 -29.18
CA PRO A 81 40.97 14.22 -30.04
C PRO A 81 41.17 15.59 -29.40
N VAL A 82 42.35 16.17 -29.60
CA VAL A 82 42.68 17.54 -29.15
C VAL A 82 41.76 18.58 -29.81
N SER A 83 41.37 19.60 -29.05
CA SER A 83 40.57 20.72 -29.52
C SER A 83 41.35 22.03 -29.30
N GLY A 84 41.29 22.61 -28.10
CA GLY A 84 42.00 23.84 -27.72
C GLY A 84 43.52 23.67 -27.67
N LEU A 85 44.04 22.46 -27.46
CA LEU A 85 45.46 22.22 -27.24
C LEU A 85 46.36 22.69 -28.40
N LYS A 86 45.89 22.57 -29.65
CA LYS A 86 46.65 23.01 -30.84
C LYS A 86 46.89 24.52 -30.88
N LYS A 87 46.09 25.33 -30.16
CA LYS A 87 46.31 26.77 -30.04
C LYS A 87 47.51 27.08 -29.15
N LEU A 88 47.67 26.31 -28.07
CA LEU A 88 48.77 26.44 -27.12
C LEU A 88 50.06 25.82 -27.67
N TYR A 89 49.94 24.69 -28.37
CA TYR A 89 51.06 23.96 -28.97
C TYR A 89 50.85 23.80 -30.48
N PRO A 90 51.14 24.84 -31.29
CA PRO A 90 50.96 24.77 -32.75
C PRO A 90 51.86 23.72 -33.43
N GLY A 91 52.96 23.33 -32.79
CA GLY A 91 53.85 22.25 -33.23
C GLY A 91 53.42 20.83 -32.81
N LEU A 92 52.28 20.68 -32.12
CA LEU A 92 51.78 19.36 -31.72
C LEU A 92 51.28 18.59 -32.93
N VAL A 93 51.97 17.50 -33.26
CA VAL A 93 51.64 16.65 -34.40
C VAL A 93 50.99 15.38 -33.89
N GLU A 94 49.86 15.03 -34.48
CA GLU A 94 49.22 13.74 -34.29
C GLU A 94 50.01 12.66 -35.05
N LYS A 95 50.48 11.63 -34.35
CA LYS A 95 51.31 10.57 -34.92
C LYS A 95 50.48 9.40 -35.43
N HIS A 96 49.59 8.88 -34.60
CA HIS A 96 48.84 7.65 -34.89
C HIS A 96 47.58 7.56 -34.02
N HIS A 97 46.57 6.83 -34.52
CA HIS A 97 45.39 6.41 -33.75
C HIS A 97 45.31 4.90 -33.73
N ARG A 98 45.05 4.32 -32.57
CA ARG A 98 44.79 2.89 -32.45
C ARG A 98 43.67 2.62 -31.47
N THR A 99 42.87 1.60 -31.76
CA THR A 99 41.92 1.08 -30.79
C THR A 99 42.68 0.39 -29.67
N VAL A 100 42.36 0.73 -28.43
CA VAL A 100 42.89 0.12 -27.22
C VAL A 100 41.74 -0.37 -26.36
N GLU A 101 41.89 -1.56 -25.79
CA GLU A 101 40.99 -2.04 -24.74
C GLU A 101 41.22 -1.18 -23.49
N THR A 102 40.14 -0.68 -22.89
CA THR A 102 40.18 0.07 -21.63
C THR A 102 39.38 -0.65 -20.55
N HIS A 103 39.71 -0.45 -19.28
CA HIS A 103 39.00 -1.07 -18.16
C HIS A 103 38.38 -0.02 -17.23
N THR A 104 37.37 -0.42 -16.46
CA THR A 104 36.95 0.38 -15.30
C THR A 104 38.00 0.26 -14.19
N LEU A 105 38.09 1.27 -13.30
CA LEU A 105 39.00 1.21 -12.17
C LEU A 105 38.75 -0.03 -11.30
N GLU A 106 37.48 -0.37 -11.07
CA GLU A 106 37.09 -1.57 -10.32
C GLU A 106 37.63 -2.87 -10.95
N ALA A 107 37.48 -3.03 -12.27
CA ALA A 107 37.97 -4.21 -12.98
C ALA A 107 39.49 -4.32 -12.91
N ALA A 108 40.19 -3.19 -13.10
CA ALA A 108 41.65 -3.16 -13.04
C ALA A 108 42.17 -3.45 -11.62
N LEU A 109 41.59 -2.83 -10.58
CA LEU A 109 41.93 -3.14 -9.19
C LEU A 109 41.66 -4.62 -8.85
N LYS A 110 40.56 -5.20 -9.35
CA LYS A 110 40.25 -6.62 -9.17
C LYS A 110 41.29 -7.53 -9.81
N ALA A 111 41.78 -7.21 -11.01
CA ALA A 111 42.85 -7.97 -11.68
C ALA A 111 44.12 -8.07 -10.82
N HIS A 112 44.42 -7.04 -10.03
CA HIS A 112 45.55 -7.00 -9.09
C HIS A 112 45.21 -7.42 -7.65
N LYS A 113 43.99 -7.92 -7.39
CA LYS A 113 43.50 -8.29 -6.05
C LYS A 113 43.49 -7.12 -5.05
N LEU A 114 43.16 -5.92 -5.53
CA LEU A 114 43.07 -4.66 -4.77
C LEU A 114 41.64 -4.16 -4.60
N ASN A 115 40.62 -4.91 -5.03
CA ASN A 115 39.23 -4.47 -4.99
C ASN A 115 38.67 -4.26 -3.57
N ALA A 116 39.32 -4.80 -2.53
CA ALA A 116 38.97 -4.56 -1.13
C ALA A 116 39.79 -3.43 -0.47
N ALA A 117 40.78 -2.88 -1.17
CA ALA A 117 41.62 -1.81 -0.63
C ALA A 117 40.93 -0.45 -0.79
N PRO A 118 40.78 0.35 0.29
CA PRO A 118 40.18 1.67 0.18
C PRO A 118 41.10 2.61 -0.59
N ILE A 119 40.54 3.37 -1.54
CA ILE A 119 41.28 4.40 -2.28
C ILE A 119 41.37 5.62 -1.37
N ALA A 120 42.53 5.86 -0.75
CA ALA A 120 42.73 7.01 0.13
C ALA A 120 43.15 8.26 -0.63
N GLN A 121 43.85 8.08 -1.75
CA GLN A 121 44.39 9.14 -2.60
C GLN A 121 44.17 8.78 -4.08
N LEU A 122 43.79 9.78 -4.90
CA LEU A 122 43.51 9.61 -6.32
C LEU A 122 44.13 10.76 -7.11
N ILE A 123 44.90 10.44 -8.14
CA ILE A 123 45.49 11.38 -9.08
C ILE A 123 44.93 11.09 -10.47
N ILE A 124 44.35 12.10 -11.13
CA ILE A 124 43.82 12.02 -12.49
C ILE A 124 44.57 13.01 -13.38
N GLU A 125 45.44 12.49 -14.23
CA GLU A 125 46.23 13.19 -15.25
C GLU A 125 45.64 13.00 -16.66
N GLN A 126 44.35 12.62 -16.72
CA GLN A 126 43.54 12.52 -17.95
C GLN A 126 42.46 13.61 -17.95
N PRO A 127 42.80 14.87 -18.25
CA PRO A 127 41.87 15.99 -18.14
C PRO A 127 40.61 15.81 -18.99
N GLU A 128 40.71 15.12 -20.13
CA GLU A 128 39.59 14.84 -21.02
C GLU A 128 38.52 13.93 -20.40
N SER A 129 38.93 13.04 -19.49
CA SER A 129 38.04 12.05 -18.86
C SER A 129 37.80 12.35 -17.38
N ALA A 130 38.44 13.37 -16.82
CA ALA A 130 38.50 13.58 -15.38
C ALA A 130 37.11 13.69 -14.72
N GLN A 131 36.23 14.54 -15.25
CA GLN A 131 34.89 14.70 -14.70
C GLN A 131 34.07 13.41 -14.78
N ALA A 132 34.09 12.74 -15.94
CA ALA A 132 33.35 11.50 -16.13
C ALA A 132 33.86 10.38 -15.21
N LEU A 133 35.19 10.30 -15.00
CA LEU A 133 35.81 9.37 -14.07
C LEU A 133 35.38 9.65 -12.64
N VAL A 134 35.49 10.89 -12.16
CA VAL A 134 35.09 11.26 -10.79
C VAL A 134 33.61 10.95 -10.56
N GLN A 135 32.73 11.27 -11.51
CA GLN A 135 31.30 10.97 -11.41
C GLN A 135 31.02 9.46 -11.37
N ALA A 136 31.68 8.67 -12.22
CA ALA A 136 31.50 7.22 -12.22
C ALA A 136 32.03 6.56 -10.95
N LEU A 137 33.14 7.06 -10.39
CA LEU A 137 33.68 6.58 -9.12
C LEU A 137 32.75 6.92 -7.95
N GLU A 138 32.14 8.11 -7.91
CA GLU A 138 31.12 8.43 -6.90
C GLU A 138 29.90 7.53 -7.05
N ALA A 139 29.39 7.33 -8.28
CA ALA A 139 28.22 6.50 -8.53
C ALA A 139 28.40 5.03 -8.06
N LYS A 140 29.66 4.55 -8.07
CA LYS A 140 30.05 3.23 -7.53
C LYS A 140 30.42 3.25 -6.04
N GLY A 141 30.35 4.39 -5.36
CA GLY A 141 30.75 4.56 -3.96
C GLY A 141 32.26 4.41 -3.70
N GLN A 142 33.09 4.44 -4.76
CA GLN A 142 34.54 4.24 -4.65
C GLN A 142 35.27 5.47 -4.09
N LEU A 143 34.62 6.64 -4.07
CA LEU A 143 35.16 7.87 -3.48
C LEU A 143 34.92 8.00 -1.96
N HIS A 144 34.15 7.10 -1.34
CA HIS A 144 33.79 7.23 0.09
C HIS A 144 34.97 7.26 1.05
N SER A 145 36.06 6.55 0.71
CA SER A 145 37.30 6.54 1.50
C SER A 145 38.33 7.55 1.02
N LEU A 146 38.04 8.29 -0.05
CA LEU A 146 38.98 9.21 -0.65
C LEU A 146 39.16 10.44 0.24
N THR A 147 40.41 10.70 0.62
CA THR A 147 40.77 11.86 1.46
C THR A 147 41.36 12.99 0.63
N LYS A 148 42.08 12.65 -0.44
CA LYS A 148 42.72 13.60 -1.35
C LYS A 148 42.51 13.21 -2.81
N LEU A 149 42.26 14.23 -3.62
CA LEU A 149 42.06 14.12 -5.06
C LEU A 149 42.97 15.14 -5.74
N TRP A 150 43.78 14.71 -6.70
CA TRP A 150 44.48 15.61 -7.62
C TRP A 150 43.91 15.44 -9.01
N VAL A 151 43.54 16.53 -9.65
CA VAL A 151 43.03 16.50 -11.02
C VAL A 151 43.75 17.53 -11.87
N ARG A 152 44.29 17.07 -13.00
CA ARG A 152 44.83 17.94 -14.03
C ARG A 152 43.68 18.56 -14.81
N THR A 153 43.73 19.87 -14.99
CA THR A 153 42.71 20.64 -15.68
C THR A 153 43.31 21.85 -16.39
N SER A 154 42.49 22.57 -17.14
CA SER A 154 42.87 23.82 -17.80
C SER A 154 41.73 24.83 -17.74
N PRO A 155 42.02 26.15 -17.73
CA PRO A 155 41.00 27.19 -17.86
C PRO A 155 40.14 27.03 -19.12
N GLU A 156 40.73 26.51 -20.21
CA GLU A 156 40.05 26.22 -21.46
C GLU A 156 39.88 24.72 -21.71
N SER A 157 38.95 24.35 -22.59
CA SER A 157 38.78 22.96 -23.01
C SER A 157 39.86 22.61 -24.04
N LEU A 158 40.83 21.78 -23.64
CA LEU A 158 41.99 21.42 -24.48
C LEU A 158 41.76 20.18 -25.35
N TYR A 159 40.83 19.31 -24.94
CA TYR A 159 40.41 18.12 -25.67
C TYR A 159 38.91 18.13 -25.95
N THR A 160 38.47 17.38 -26.94
CA THR A 160 37.04 17.24 -27.25
C THR A 160 36.31 16.63 -26.06
N GLY A 161 35.28 17.32 -25.55
CA GLY A 161 34.50 16.87 -24.39
C GLY A 161 35.15 17.15 -23.03
N MET A 162 36.37 17.71 -22.98
CA MET A 162 37.01 18.11 -21.74
C MET A 162 36.24 19.27 -21.09
N PRO A 163 35.83 19.17 -19.82
CA PRO A 163 35.21 20.29 -19.11
C PRO A 163 36.25 21.38 -18.84
N LYS A 164 35.78 22.63 -18.70
CA LYS A 164 36.64 23.70 -18.19
C LYS A 164 36.97 23.46 -16.72
N GLN A 165 38.08 24.02 -16.24
CA GLN A 165 38.45 23.97 -14.83
C GLN A 165 37.32 24.40 -13.89
N SER A 166 36.60 25.47 -14.21
CA SER A 166 35.48 25.93 -13.38
C SER A 166 34.33 24.91 -13.29
N GLU A 167 34.05 24.18 -14.37
CA GLU A 167 32.98 23.18 -14.43
C GLU A 167 33.36 21.91 -13.64
N LEU A 168 34.62 21.48 -13.77
CA LEU A 168 35.18 20.37 -13.01
C LEU A 168 35.24 20.68 -11.51
N ILE A 169 35.69 21.89 -11.13
CA ILE A 169 35.70 22.34 -9.73
C ILE A 169 34.29 22.29 -9.13
N VAL A 170 33.29 22.86 -9.82
CA VAL A 170 31.89 22.83 -9.36
C VAL A 170 31.42 21.38 -9.18
N THR A 171 31.79 20.48 -10.09
CA THR A 171 31.47 19.05 -9.95
C THR A 171 32.12 18.46 -8.70
N CYS A 172 33.40 18.70 -8.48
CA CYS A 172 34.09 18.21 -7.29
C CYS A 172 33.53 18.79 -5.98
N GLU A 173 33.12 20.07 -5.97
CA GLU A 173 32.48 20.71 -4.81
C GLU A 173 31.11 20.10 -4.50
N GLN A 174 30.30 19.80 -5.53
CA GLN A 174 29.04 19.05 -5.36
C GLN A 174 29.27 17.64 -4.79
N LEU A 175 30.45 17.09 -5.07
CA LEU A 175 30.97 15.84 -4.53
C LEU A 175 31.70 16.02 -3.18
N GLY A 176 31.58 17.18 -2.53
CA GLY A 176 32.13 17.39 -1.19
C GLY A 176 33.63 17.53 -1.11
N PHE A 177 34.28 17.85 -2.22
CA PHE A 177 35.69 18.20 -2.22
C PHE A 177 35.87 19.71 -2.10
N GLU A 178 36.90 20.13 -1.38
CA GLU A 178 37.30 21.51 -1.22
C GLU A 178 38.70 21.69 -1.83
N ILE A 179 38.92 22.78 -2.55
CA ILE A 179 40.23 23.10 -3.11
C ILE A 179 41.19 23.45 -1.96
N VAL A 180 42.33 22.77 -1.93
CA VAL A 180 43.39 23.04 -0.93
C VAL A 180 44.52 23.82 -1.57
N ASN A 181 44.94 23.41 -2.75
CA ASN A 181 46.09 23.97 -3.44
C ASN A 181 45.93 23.87 -4.95
N THR A 182 46.60 24.77 -5.66
CA THR A 182 46.63 24.82 -7.11
C THR A 182 48.10 24.91 -7.53
N GLN A 183 48.65 23.81 -8.05
CA GLN A 183 49.97 23.81 -8.64
C GLN A 183 49.84 24.24 -10.10
N ALA A 184 50.30 25.47 -10.37
CA ALA A 184 50.21 26.12 -11.67
C ALA A 184 51.61 26.46 -12.20
N ASP A 185 52.54 25.51 -12.11
CA ASP A 185 53.87 25.63 -12.74
C ASP A 185 53.72 25.82 -14.26
N ASP A 186 52.70 25.17 -14.84
CA ASP A 186 52.16 25.47 -16.15
C ASP A 186 50.73 26.07 -15.99
N PRO A 187 50.50 27.36 -16.37
CA PRO A 187 49.18 27.99 -16.27
C PRO A 187 48.14 27.37 -17.22
N ASP A 188 48.59 26.67 -18.28
CA ASP A 188 47.71 26.01 -19.23
C ASP A 188 47.30 24.62 -18.75
N PHE A 189 48.12 23.99 -17.90
CA PHE A 189 47.92 22.65 -17.34
C PHE A 189 48.07 22.65 -15.82
N VAL A 190 46.99 23.02 -15.15
CA VAL A 190 46.97 23.19 -13.70
C VAL A 190 46.64 21.88 -13.01
N LEU A 191 47.46 21.48 -12.02
CA LEU A 191 47.14 20.37 -11.12
C LEU A 191 46.47 20.91 -9.86
N VAL A 192 45.18 20.60 -9.70
CA VAL A 192 44.40 21.07 -8.55
C VAL A 192 44.39 19.97 -7.48
N GLU A 193 44.83 20.30 -6.27
CA GLU A 193 44.68 19.46 -5.08
C GLU A 193 43.36 19.80 -4.40
N LEU A 194 42.53 18.77 -4.22
CA LEU A 194 41.29 18.84 -3.47
C LEU A 194 41.31 17.85 -2.29
N LYS A 195 40.64 18.24 -1.21
CA LYS A 195 40.46 17.41 -0.02
C LYS A 195 38.98 17.13 0.18
N ARG A 196 38.62 15.87 0.44
CA ARG A 196 37.23 15.51 0.77
C ARG A 196 36.88 16.08 2.13
N ASN A 197 35.75 16.78 2.22
CA ASN A 197 35.19 17.23 3.48
C ASN A 197 34.80 15.99 4.32
N PRO A 198 35.33 15.83 5.55
CA PRO A 198 35.08 14.64 6.37
C PRO A 198 33.61 14.46 6.76
N LEU A 199 32.80 15.53 6.71
CA LEU A 199 31.38 15.51 7.04
C LEU A 199 30.48 15.26 5.82
N TYR A 200 31.03 15.17 4.60
CA TYR A 200 30.22 15.05 3.39
C TYR A 200 29.36 13.78 3.37
N SER A 201 29.93 12.65 3.78
CA SER A 201 29.21 11.37 3.81
C SER A 201 28.05 11.41 4.81
N GLU A 202 28.26 12.02 5.98
CA GLU A 202 27.21 12.24 6.97
C GLU A 202 26.13 13.20 6.45
N TYR A 203 26.53 14.29 5.80
CA TYR A 203 25.62 15.22 5.15
C TYR A 203 24.74 14.54 4.10
N LYS A 204 25.31 13.69 3.24
CA LYS A 204 24.53 12.93 2.24
C LYS A 204 23.56 11.96 2.86
N GLN A 205 23.98 11.20 3.87
CA GLN A 205 23.09 10.32 4.62
C GLN A 205 21.95 11.08 5.30
N LEU A 206 22.25 12.25 5.88
CA LEU A 206 21.24 13.10 6.50
C LEU A 206 20.28 13.69 5.46
N GLN A 207 20.79 14.12 4.30
CA GLN A 207 19.97 14.60 3.18
C GLN A 207 19.00 13.52 2.68
N GLU A 208 19.47 12.28 2.50
CA GLU A 208 18.61 11.15 2.15
C GLU A 208 17.56 10.85 3.23
N LYS A 209 17.94 10.90 4.50
CA LYS A 209 17.03 10.69 5.63
C LYS A 209 15.94 11.77 5.66
N VAL A 210 16.31 13.03 5.43
CA VAL A 210 15.34 14.15 5.32
C VAL A 210 14.39 13.93 4.15
N THR A 211 14.88 13.55 2.97
CA THR A 211 14.02 13.26 1.81
C THR A 211 13.04 12.11 2.12
N LYS A 212 13.51 11.03 2.75
CA LYS A 212 12.65 9.90 3.16
C LYS A 212 11.60 10.30 4.20
N LEU A 213 11.99 11.12 5.19
CA LEU A 213 11.06 11.61 6.22
C LEU A 213 9.99 12.53 5.62
N ASN A 214 10.38 13.46 4.73
CA ASN A 214 9.43 14.34 4.04
C ASN A 214 8.45 13.55 3.16
N GLN A 215 8.91 12.49 2.50
CA GLN A 215 8.04 11.61 1.72
C GLN A 215 7.02 10.90 2.63
N ARG A 216 7.48 10.34 3.76
CA ARG A 216 6.60 9.70 4.75
C ARG A 216 5.59 10.67 5.35
N GLU A 217 5.99 11.92 5.62
CA GLU A 217 5.09 12.96 6.12
C GLU A 217 3.98 13.29 5.12
N LYS A 218 4.31 13.39 3.82
CA LYS A 218 3.31 13.58 2.76
C LYS A 218 2.32 12.43 2.68
N GLU A 219 2.82 11.19 2.74
CA GLU A 219 1.97 9.99 2.73
C GLU A 219 1.06 9.93 3.96
N GLN A 220 1.59 10.25 5.14
CA GLN A 220 0.81 10.27 6.38
C GLN A 220 -0.26 11.36 6.36
N THR A 221 0.07 12.54 5.83
CA THR A 221 -0.88 13.65 5.67
C THR A 221 -2.03 13.25 4.75
N ALA A 222 -1.72 12.67 3.59
CA ALA A 222 -2.75 12.18 2.66
C ALA A 222 -3.63 11.07 3.26
N ALA A 223 -3.03 10.15 4.03
CA ALA A 223 -3.77 9.11 4.73
C ALA A 223 -4.71 9.68 5.80
N ASN A 224 -4.25 10.69 6.55
CA ASN A 224 -5.06 11.38 7.56
C ASN A 224 -6.23 12.14 6.93
N GLU A 225 -6.01 12.84 5.82
CA GLU A 225 -7.08 13.54 5.08
C GLU A 225 -8.15 12.56 4.58
N LYS A 226 -7.72 11.41 4.03
CA LYS A 226 -8.64 10.34 3.60
C LYS A 226 -9.44 9.79 4.78
N ALA A 227 -8.80 9.46 5.89
CA ALA A 227 -9.46 8.97 7.09
C ALA A 227 -10.46 10.00 7.64
N GLN A 228 -10.12 11.29 7.60
CA GLN A 228 -11.01 12.37 8.04
C GLN A 228 -12.24 12.52 7.13
N ALA A 229 -12.07 12.34 5.81
CA ALA A 229 -13.17 12.31 4.87
C ALA A 229 -14.09 11.10 5.11
N GLU A 230 -13.54 9.91 5.33
CA GLU A 230 -14.30 8.69 5.66
C GLU A 230 -15.08 8.85 6.97
N ILE A 231 -14.46 9.41 8.02
CA ILE A 231 -15.14 9.73 9.29
C ILE A 231 -16.31 10.69 9.06
N THR A 232 -16.13 11.70 8.21
CA THR A 232 -17.19 12.67 7.89
C THR A 232 -18.35 12.00 7.16
N GLN A 233 -18.06 11.14 6.18
CA GLN A 233 -19.08 10.36 5.46
C GLN A 233 -19.83 9.40 6.39
N LEU A 234 -19.12 8.69 7.26
CA LEU A 234 -19.73 7.78 8.24
C LEU A 234 -20.63 8.53 9.22
N LYS A 235 -20.24 9.71 9.69
CA LYS A 235 -21.09 10.56 10.53
C LYS A 235 -22.37 10.99 9.83
N GLN A 236 -22.28 11.42 8.56
CA GLN A 236 -23.47 11.77 7.77
C GLN A 236 -24.38 10.57 7.52
N ALA A 237 -23.81 9.39 7.23
CA ALA A 237 -24.57 8.16 7.06
C ALA A 237 -25.29 7.75 8.36
N HIS A 238 -24.61 7.87 9.50
CA HIS A 238 -25.18 7.59 10.82
C HIS A 238 -26.35 8.52 11.13
N GLU A 239 -26.19 9.83 10.95
CA GLU A 239 -27.26 10.81 11.20
C GLU A 239 -28.48 10.55 10.30
N LYS A 240 -28.27 10.17 9.04
CA LYS A 240 -29.34 9.78 8.13
C LYS A 240 -30.07 8.52 8.61
N LEU A 241 -29.32 7.52 9.05
CA LEU A 241 -29.88 6.26 9.55
C LEU A 241 -30.68 6.48 10.85
N GLU A 242 -30.20 7.32 11.76
CA GLU A 242 -30.92 7.71 12.97
C GLU A 242 -32.25 8.39 12.64
N LYS A 243 -32.26 9.34 11.69
CA LYS A 243 -33.51 10.00 11.24
C LYS A 243 -34.49 8.99 10.64
N GLN A 244 -34.01 8.08 9.79
CA GLN A 244 -34.84 7.02 9.21
C GLN A 244 -35.42 6.08 10.27
N HIS A 245 -34.62 5.67 11.26
CA HIS A 245 -35.09 4.85 12.38
C HIS A 245 -36.13 5.57 13.24
N ALA A 246 -35.91 6.86 13.54
CA ALA A 246 -36.87 7.65 14.29
C ALA A 246 -38.22 7.77 13.56
N GLU A 247 -38.19 7.98 12.24
CA GLU A 247 -39.41 8.01 11.40
C GLU A 247 -40.13 6.66 11.34
N GLN A 248 -39.39 5.56 11.18
CA GLN A 248 -39.96 4.20 11.18
C GLN A 248 -40.59 3.85 12.53
N LEU A 249 -39.92 4.16 13.64
CA LEU A 249 -40.46 3.95 14.98
C LEU A 249 -41.71 4.78 15.23
N LYS A 250 -41.77 6.02 14.72
CA LYS A 250 -42.96 6.86 14.80
C LYS A 250 -44.12 6.23 14.02
N LYS A 251 -43.90 5.83 12.76
CA LYS A 251 -44.93 5.15 11.95
C LYS A 251 -45.44 3.87 12.60
N ALA A 252 -44.54 3.01 13.08
CA ALA A 252 -44.92 1.78 13.76
C ALA A 252 -45.74 2.03 15.04
N ARG A 253 -45.41 3.08 15.81
CA ARG A 253 -46.21 3.50 16.97
C ARG A 253 -47.60 3.98 16.57
N ASP A 254 -47.70 4.81 15.53
CA ASP A 254 -48.97 5.33 15.04
C ASP A 254 -49.87 4.19 14.51
N GLU A 255 -49.30 3.26 13.74
CA GLU A 255 -50.00 2.05 13.24
C GLU A 255 -50.47 1.15 14.39
N HIS A 256 -49.61 0.90 15.40
CA HIS A 256 -49.98 0.10 16.56
C HIS A 256 -51.05 0.78 17.41
N ALA A 257 -51.01 2.10 17.55
CA ALA A 257 -52.05 2.87 18.24
C ALA A 257 -53.41 2.73 17.52
N ALA A 258 -53.43 2.90 16.20
CA ALA A 258 -54.62 2.74 15.38
C ALA A 258 -55.17 1.31 15.42
N ALA A 259 -54.30 0.29 15.35
CA ALA A 259 -54.70 -1.11 15.47
C ALA A 259 -55.30 -1.42 16.85
N LYS A 260 -54.73 -0.85 17.92
CA LYS A 260 -55.25 -1.00 19.29
C LYS A 260 -56.62 -0.34 19.44
N GLU A 261 -56.83 0.86 18.91
CA GLU A 261 -58.14 1.52 18.92
C GLU A 261 -59.19 0.70 18.17
N LYS A 262 -58.85 0.17 16.98
CA LYS A 262 -59.74 -0.70 16.21
C LYS A 262 -60.11 -1.98 16.96
N ALA A 263 -59.12 -2.68 17.52
CA ALA A 263 -59.34 -3.89 18.30
C ALA A 263 -60.19 -3.62 19.56
N GLN A 264 -60.01 -2.46 20.21
CA GLN A 264 -60.83 -2.05 21.35
C GLN A 264 -62.28 -1.78 20.93
N ALA A 265 -62.50 -1.14 19.78
CA ALA A 265 -63.83 -0.90 19.22
C ALA A 265 -64.54 -2.23 18.87
N GLU A 266 -63.85 -3.15 18.19
CA GLU A 266 -64.37 -4.49 17.88
C GLU A 266 -64.69 -5.29 19.15
N THR A 267 -63.82 -5.23 20.16
CA THR A 267 -64.07 -5.89 21.46
C THR A 267 -65.31 -5.33 22.14
N ASN A 268 -65.52 -4.01 22.09
CA ASN A 268 -66.71 -3.37 22.65
C ASN A 268 -67.98 -3.78 21.88
N GLN A 269 -67.92 -3.87 20.54
CA GLN A 269 -69.03 -4.35 19.71
C GLN A 269 -69.38 -5.81 20.02
N LEU A 270 -68.39 -6.71 20.05
CA LEU A 270 -68.59 -8.13 20.39
C LEU A 270 -69.17 -8.29 21.81
N LYS A 271 -68.78 -7.44 22.76
CA LYS A 271 -69.37 -7.44 24.11
C LYS A 271 -70.85 -7.06 24.07
N GLN A 272 -71.22 -6.04 23.31
CA GLN A 272 -72.63 -5.64 23.12
C GLN A 272 -73.44 -6.74 22.43
N GLU A 273 -72.90 -7.38 21.39
CA GLU A 273 -73.55 -8.50 20.71
C GLU A 273 -73.74 -9.70 21.65
N ARG A 274 -72.72 -10.03 22.44
CA ARG A 274 -72.81 -11.10 23.43
C ARG A 274 -73.90 -10.82 24.46
N GLU A 275 -73.99 -9.60 24.99
CA GLU A 275 -75.06 -9.20 25.91
C GLU A 275 -76.45 -9.31 25.27
N LYS A 276 -76.59 -8.91 23.99
CA LYS A 276 -77.84 -9.05 23.22
C LYS A 276 -78.23 -10.51 23.03
N LEU A 277 -77.29 -11.36 22.61
CA LEU A 277 -77.51 -12.80 22.43
C LEU A 277 -77.86 -13.49 23.75
N THR A 278 -77.24 -13.07 24.86
CA THR A 278 -77.54 -13.61 26.19
C THR A 278 -78.98 -13.31 26.57
N LYS A 279 -79.43 -12.05 26.40
CA LYS A 279 -80.84 -11.67 26.62
C LYS A 279 -81.82 -12.44 25.73
N GLN A 280 -81.47 -12.63 24.45
CA GLN A 280 -82.28 -13.44 23.52
C GLN A 280 -82.37 -14.90 23.98
N GLN A 281 -81.27 -15.48 24.45
CA GLN A 281 -81.22 -16.84 24.94
C GLN A 281 -82.04 -17.02 26.23
N GLU A 282 -82.00 -16.04 27.14
CA GLU A 282 -82.87 -15.99 28.32
C GLU A 282 -84.34 -15.91 27.92
N THR A 283 -84.69 -15.03 26.98
CA THR A 283 -86.07 -14.90 26.48
C THR A 283 -86.56 -16.20 25.85
N LEU A 284 -85.75 -16.84 25.00
CA LEU A 284 -86.08 -18.13 24.38
C LEU A 284 -86.21 -19.25 25.41
N ARG A 285 -85.39 -19.26 26.46
CA ARG A 285 -85.53 -20.23 27.56
C ARG A 285 -86.84 -20.05 28.30
N GLU A 286 -87.24 -18.81 28.55
CA GLU A 286 -88.51 -18.52 29.21
C GLU A 286 -89.68 -18.96 28.31
N GLN A 287 -89.66 -18.61 27.03
CA GLN A 287 -90.64 -19.08 26.05
C GLN A 287 -90.72 -20.61 25.97
N LEU A 288 -89.57 -21.30 26.00
CA LEU A 288 -89.53 -22.77 25.97
C LEU A 288 -90.09 -23.37 27.25
N ARG A 289 -89.89 -22.71 28.40
CA ARG A 289 -90.46 -23.10 29.68
C ARG A 289 -91.97 -22.92 29.70
N GLU A 290 -92.47 -21.78 29.20
CA GLU A 290 -93.89 -21.51 29.01
C GLU A 290 -94.53 -22.53 28.07
N GLN A 291 -93.91 -22.82 26.93
CA GLN A 291 -94.37 -23.86 26.00
C GLN A 291 -94.42 -25.24 26.65
N ARG A 292 -93.39 -25.61 27.44
CA ARG A 292 -93.39 -26.89 28.16
C ARG A 292 -94.52 -26.96 29.18
N GLN A 293 -94.72 -25.90 29.97
CA GLN A 293 -95.85 -25.84 30.89
C GLN A 293 -97.19 -25.92 30.17
N SER A 294 -97.32 -25.24 29.02
CA SER A 294 -98.50 -25.30 28.17
C SER A 294 -98.73 -26.71 27.60
N ASN A 295 -97.68 -27.41 27.18
CA ASN A 295 -97.76 -28.78 26.69
C ASN A 295 -98.10 -29.75 27.83
N GLU A 296 -97.51 -29.60 29.02
CA GLU A 296 -97.86 -30.40 30.20
C GLU A 296 -99.33 -30.19 30.59
N THR A 297 -99.82 -28.94 30.56
CA THR A 297 -101.25 -28.67 30.80
C THR A 297 -102.12 -29.33 29.73
N LEU A 298 -101.78 -29.19 28.45
CA LEU A 298 -102.49 -29.87 27.35
C LEU A 298 -102.43 -31.40 27.49
N GLU A 299 -101.31 -31.99 27.90
CA GLU A 299 -101.19 -33.44 28.15
C GLU A 299 -102.07 -33.87 29.33
N THR A 300 -102.11 -33.09 30.42
CA THR A 300 -103.01 -33.38 31.55
C THR A 300 -104.48 -33.22 31.17
N GLU A 301 -104.82 -32.21 30.35
CA GLU A 301 -106.17 -32.04 29.81
C GLU A 301 -106.53 -33.19 28.86
N MET A 302 -105.61 -33.63 28.02
CA MET A 302 -105.74 -34.78 27.14
C MET A 302 -105.92 -36.08 27.95
N GLN A 303 -105.13 -36.31 29.00
CA GLN A 303 -105.30 -37.45 29.90
C GLN A 303 -106.64 -37.39 30.64
N ALA A 304 -107.03 -36.22 31.15
CA ALA A 304 -108.33 -36.04 31.80
C ALA A 304 -109.50 -36.27 30.84
N THR A 305 -109.38 -35.85 29.57
CA THR A 305 -110.38 -36.16 28.55
C THR A 305 -110.36 -37.64 28.17
N GLN A 306 -109.19 -38.28 28.08
CA GLN A 306 -109.06 -39.71 27.84
C GLN A 306 -109.68 -40.54 28.98
N GLU A 307 -109.42 -40.16 30.24
CA GLU A 307 -110.03 -40.77 31.43
C GLU A 307 -111.54 -40.54 31.47
N ARG A 308 -112.00 -39.38 31.03
CA ARG A 308 -113.43 -39.09 30.91
C ARG A 308 -114.06 -39.94 29.81
N GLN A 309 -113.38 -40.13 28.69
CA GLN A 309 -113.82 -41.03 27.62
C GLN A 309 -113.84 -42.49 28.06
N THR A 310 -112.83 -42.96 28.81
CA THR A 310 -112.84 -44.34 29.34
C THR A 310 -113.89 -44.53 30.44
N LYS A 311 -114.12 -43.56 31.31
CA LYS A 311 -115.24 -43.60 32.27
C LYS A 311 -116.59 -43.64 31.55
N LEU A 312 -116.78 -42.80 30.53
CA LEU A 312 -117.98 -42.85 29.69
C LEU A 312 -118.11 -44.19 28.96
N ALA A 313 -117.01 -44.76 28.48
CA ALA A 313 -117.01 -46.08 27.86
C ALA A 313 -117.37 -47.19 28.86
N ILE A 314 -116.86 -47.15 30.09
CA ILE A 314 -117.20 -48.09 31.16
C ILE A 314 -118.66 -47.90 31.61
N GLU A 315 -119.16 -46.67 31.68
CA GLU A 315 -120.57 -46.40 31.98
C GLU A 315 -121.49 -46.87 30.86
N LEU A 316 -121.07 -46.73 29.59
CA LEU A 316 -121.75 -47.33 28.44
C LEU A 316 -121.75 -48.86 28.52
N GLU A 317 -120.61 -49.47 28.81
CA GLU A 317 -120.48 -50.93 28.96
C GLU A 317 -121.28 -51.46 30.16
N ARG A 318 -121.36 -50.71 31.26
CA ARG A 318 -122.26 -51.02 32.39
C ARG A 318 -123.71 -50.84 32.04
N ALA A 319 -124.07 -49.81 31.28
CA ALA A 319 -125.44 -49.61 30.80
C ALA A 319 -125.84 -50.75 29.85
N GLU A 320 -124.92 -51.20 28.98
CA GLU A 320 -125.10 -52.39 28.14
C GLU A 320 -125.25 -53.67 28.98
N ALA A 321 -124.40 -53.89 29.98
CA ALA A 321 -124.50 -55.04 30.88
C ALA A 321 -125.79 -55.00 31.73
N GLN A 322 -126.25 -53.82 32.15
CA GLN A 322 -127.54 -53.66 32.83
C GLN A 322 -128.70 -53.93 31.87
N LEU A 323 -128.60 -53.54 30.60
CA LEU A 323 -129.58 -53.89 29.58
C LEU A 323 -129.62 -55.40 29.32
N ASP A 324 -128.47 -56.08 29.35
CA ASP A 324 -128.40 -57.54 29.23
C ASP A 324 -128.87 -58.26 30.51
N LEU A 325 -128.64 -57.71 31.70
CA LEU A 325 -129.20 -58.23 32.95
C LEU A 325 -130.73 -58.05 33.01
N ILE A 326 -131.25 -56.93 32.49
CA ILE A 326 -132.69 -56.69 32.33
C ILE A 326 -133.28 -57.69 31.31
N LYS A 327 -132.57 -57.98 30.21
CA LYS A 327 -132.97 -59.05 29.28
C LYS A 327 -133.02 -60.42 29.96
N ASP A 328 -132.02 -60.76 30.79
CA ASP A 328 -131.95 -62.05 31.49
C ASP A 328 -133.02 -62.19 32.59
N LEU A 329 -133.33 -61.11 33.32
CA LEU A 329 -134.41 -61.08 34.31
C LEU A 329 -135.79 -61.19 33.66
N LEU A 330 -135.99 -60.58 32.48
CA LEU A 330 -137.21 -60.73 31.69
C LEU A 330 -137.38 -62.13 31.07
N LEU A 331 -136.31 -62.91 30.94
CA LEU A 331 -136.35 -64.29 30.42
C LEU A 331 -136.58 -65.34 31.52
N LYS A 332 -136.13 -65.10 32.75
CA LYS A 332 -136.34 -66.03 33.88
C LYS A 332 -137.78 -66.07 34.41
N ASP A 333 -138.55 -64.99 34.27
CA ASP A 333 -139.94 -64.94 34.76
C ASP A 333 -140.95 -65.67 33.84
N LYS A 334 -140.50 -66.21 32.71
CA LYS A 334 -141.35 -66.98 31.76
C LYS A 334 -141.36 -68.50 31.98
N LEU A 335 -140.68 -69.06 32.99
CA LEU A 335 -140.44 -70.51 33.09
C LEU A 335 -141.02 -71.26 34.30
N LEU A 336 -141.85 -70.65 35.16
CA LEU A 336 -142.46 -71.35 36.32
C LEU A 336 -143.99 -71.51 36.29
N GLN A 337 -144.61 -71.41 35.11
CA GLN A 337 -145.93 -72.02 34.86
C GLN A 337 -145.77 -73.34 34.11
N ARG A 338 -145.58 -74.44 34.86
CA ARG A 338 -146.22 -75.75 34.65
C ARG A 338 -145.78 -76.77 35.68
#